data_AF-A0A742LMU1-F1
#
_entry.id   AF-A0A742LMU1-F1
#
_cell.length_a   1.000
_cell.length_b   1.000
_cell.length_c   1.000
_cell.angle_alpha   90.00
_cell.angle_beta   90.00
_cell.angle_gamma   90.00
#
_symmetry.space_group_name_H-M   'P 1'
#
loop_
_entity.id
_entity.type
_entity.pdbx_description
1 polymer ?
#
loop_
_entity_poly.entity_id
_entity_poly.type
_entity_poly.pdbx_seq_one_letter_code
_entity_poly.pdbx_strand_id
1 'polypeptide(L)'
;MRKNKLFKVVENALNEVRKADEKEGIVGFVLFDTVKRAFVSFSGSSTIYTGNVEEASVLASRGEALNIMVSLDDFYDVKIVPLIHNELFGLSPLPGALDDYNKPDS
;
A
#
# COMPACT_ATOMS: atom_id res chain seq x y z
N MET A 1 14.11 -1.02 32.84
CA MET A 1 14.92 -1.76 31.83
C MET A 1 14.11 -2.48 30.74
N ARG A 2 12.94 -3.09 31.00
CA ARG A 2 12.18 -3.85 29.96
C ARG A 2 11.60 -2.98 28.81
N LYS A 3 11.12 -1.76 29.10
CA LYS A 3 10.57 -0.84 28.08
C LYS A 3 11.58 -0.50 26.99
N ASN A 4 12.82 -0.12 27.35
CA ASN A 4 13.86 0.23 26.38
C ASN A 4 14.27 -0.95 25.49
N LYS A 5 14.13 -2.19 25.96
CA LYS A 5 14.40 -3.39 25.14
C LYS A 5 13.28 -3.61 24.12
N LEU A 6 12.02 -3.41 24.50
CA LEU A 6 10.88 -3.55 23.59
C LEU A 6 10.91 -2.50 22.47
N PHE A 7 11.19 -1.23 22.81
CA PHE A 7 11.34 -0.17 21.81
C PHE A 7 12.40 -0.50 20.77
N LYS A 8 13.59 -0.96 21.19
CA LYS A 8 14.66 -1.37 20.26
C LYS A 8 14.26 -2.54 19.35
N VAL A 9 13.48 -3.49 19.86
CA VAL A 9 12.99 -4.62 19.04
C VAL A 9 12.04 -4.12 17.95
N VAL A 10 11.11 -3.23 18.31
CA VAL A 10 10.17 -2.63 17.35
C VAL A 10 10.89 -1.78 16.33
N GLU A 11 11.84 -0.93 16.76
CA GLU A 11 12.63 -0.08 15.88
C GLU A 11 13.47 -0.91 14.88
N ASN A 12 14.09 -1.99 15.35
CA ASN A 12 14.81 -2.91 14.46
C ASN A 12 13.87 -3.57 13.44
N ALA A 13 12.70 -4.05 13.88
CA ALA A 13 11.73 -4.65 12.97
C ALA A 13 11.26 -3.67 11.89
N LEU A 14 10.94 -2.42 12.27
CA LEU A 14 10.55 -1.37 11.31
C LEU A 14 11.69 -1.04 10.34
N ASN A 15 12.92 -0.98 10.82
CA ASN A 15 14.09 -0.75 9.97
C ASN A 15 14.35 -1.89 9.00
N GLU A 16 14.17 -3.15 9.41
CA GLU A 16 14.31 -4.29 8.52
C GLU A 16 13.22 -4.30 7.44
N VAL A 17 11.97 -3.96 7.79
CA VAL A 17 10.88 -3.79 6.80
C VAL A 17 11.23 -2.69 5.81
N ARG A 18 11.69 -1.52 6.28
CA ARG A 18 12.09 -0.41 5.41
C ARG A 18 13.22 -0.79 4.45
N LYS A 19 14.25 -1.49 4.94
CA LYS A 19 15.35 -1.99 4.10
C LYS A 19 14.88 -3.01 3.07
N ALA A 20 13.94 -3.88 3.44
CA ALA A 20 13.34 -4.83 2.51
C ALA A 20 12.56 -4.10 1.41
N ASP A 21 11.76 -3.10 1.79
CA ASP A 21 11.02 -2.28 0.84
C ASP A 21 11.97 -1.53 -0.12
N GLU A 22 13.04 -0.91 0.40
CA GLU A 22 14.08 -0.25 -0.43
C GLU A 22 14.78 -1.21 -1.38
N LYS A 23 15.10 -2.43 -0.93
CA LYS A 23 15.76 -3.45 -1.75
C LYS A 23 14.89 -3.90 -2.92
N GLU A 24 13.58 -3.99 -2.71
CA GLU A 24 12.60 -4.31 -3.75
C GLU A 24 12.24 -3.09 -4.63
N GLY A 25 12.89 -1.94 -4.41
CA GLY A 25 12.64 -0.71 -5.17
C GLY A 25 11.29 -0.07 -4.89
N ILE A 26 10.71 -0.34 -3.72
CA ILE A 26 9.40 0.19 -3.34
C ILE A 26 9.54 1.69 -3.00
N VAL A 27 8.75 2.51 -3.68
CA VAL A 27 8.75 3.98 -3.56
C VAL A 27 7.52 4.54 -2.84
N GLY A 28 6.53 3.69 -2.55
CA GLY A 28 5.31 4.07 -1.85
C GLY A 28 4.28 2.94 -1.82
N PHE A 29 3.09 3.25 -1.32
CA PHE A 29 1.98 2.31 -1.21
C PHE A 29 0.69 2.97 -1.67
N VAL A 30 -0.18 2.20 -2.30
CA VAL A 30 -1.56 2.60 -2.60
C VAL A 30 -2.53 1.60 -1.97
N LEU A 31 -3.78 2.02 -1.84
CA LEU A 31 -4.87 1.13 -1.49
C LEU A 31 -5.59 0.69 -2.76
N PHE A 32 -5.96 -0.59 -2.84
CA PHE A 32 -6.69 -1.17 -3.96
C PHE A 32 -7.94 -1.89 -3.46
N ASP A 33 -9.10 -1.48 -3.96
CA ASP A 33 -10.38 -2.12 -3.68
C ASP A 33 -10.56 -3.31 -4.64
N THR A 34 -10.62 -4.51 -4.09
CA THR A 34 -10.66 -5.76 -4.85
C THR A 34 -12.01 -6.00 -5.51
N VAL A 35 -13.10 -5.47 -4.94
CA VAL A 35 -14.45 -5.61 -5.50
C VAL A 35 -14.64 -4.64 -6.66
N LYS A 36 -14.25 -3.38 -6.49
CA LYS A 36 -14.32 -2.35 -7.54
C LYS A 36 -13.19 -2.46 -8.56
N ARG A 37 -12.15 -3.25 -8.24
CA ARG A 37 -10.93 -3.44 -9.02
C ARG A 37 -10.26 -2.12 -9.39
N ALA A 38 -10.13 -1.24 -8.41
CA ALA A 38 -9.66 0.13 -8.59
C ALA A 38 -8.80 0.60 -7.43
N PHE A 39 -7.87 1.49 -7.72
CA PHE A 39 -7.08 2.19 -6.70
C PHE A 39 -7.92 3.24 -6.00
N VAL A 40 -7.63 3.43 -4.71
CA VAL A 40 -8.29 4.44 -3.88
C VAL A 40 -7.55 5.76 -4.01
N SER A 41 -8.31 6.84 -4.16
CA SER A 41 -7.81 8.20 -4.05
C SER A 41 -8.70 9.02 -3.11
N PHE A 42 -8.11 10.03 -2.46
CA PHE A 42 -8.79 10.90 -1.50
C PHE A 42 -8.92 12.29 -2.09
N SER A 43 -10.15 12.76 -2.25
CA SER A 43 -10.46 14.12 -2.69
C SER A 43 -11.27 14.83 -1.60
N GLY A 44 -10.58 15.59 -0.76
CA GLY A 44 -11.18 16.20 0.43
C GLY A 44 -11.65 15.12 1.41
N SER A 45 -12.94 15.14 1.77
CA SER A 45 -13.55 14.13 2.64
C SER A 45 -14.10 12.92 1.90
N SER A 46 -13.95 12.86 0.57
CA SER A 46 -14.52 11.81 -0.26
C SER A 46 -13.46 10.83 -0.73
N THR A 47 -13.83 9.56 -0.72
CA THR A 47 -13.09 8.47 -1.33
C THR A 47 -13.54 8.31 -2.77
N ILE A 48 -12.59 8.33 -3.70
CA ILE A 48 -12.79 8.11 -5.14
C ILE A 48 -12.00 6.88 -5.59
N TYR A 49 -12.45 6.25 -6.66
CA TYR A 49 -11.85 5.03 -7.21
C TYR A 49 -11.39 5.27 -8.64
N THR A 50 -10.13 4.94 -8.92
CA THR A 50 -9.51 5.14 -10.24
C THR A 50 -8.80 3.88 -10.71
N GLY A 51 -8.83 3.63 -12.03
CA GLY A 51 -8.02 2.58 -12.65
C GLY A 51 -6.57 3.01 -12.88
N ASN A 52 -6.26 4.30 -12.73
CA ASN A 52 -4.93 4.86 -12.95
C ASN A 52 -4.19 5.04 -11.62
N VAL A 53 -3.06 4.34 -11.47
CA VAL A 53 -2.24 4.41 -10.26
C VAL A 53 -1.63 5.80 -10.02
N GLU A 54 -1.42 6.60 -11.08
CA GLU A 54 -0.88 7.96 -10.94
C GLU A 54 -1.90 8.95 -10.35
N GLU A 55 -3.19 8.63 -10.43
CA GLU A 55 -4.27 9.41 -9.82
C GLU A 55 -4.63 8.91 -8.41
N ALA A 56 -4.05 7.79 -7.99
CA ALA A 56 -4.27 7.20 -6.69
C ALA A 56 -3.60 8.02 -5.58
N SER A 57 -4.11 7.91 -4.35
CA SER A 57 -3.44 8.51 -3.21
C SER A 57 -2.27 7.62 -2.77
N VAL A 58 -1.06 8.12 -3.02
CA VAL A 58 0.20 7.44 -2.66
C VAL A 58 0.57 7.77 -1.22
N LEU A 59 0.87 6.73 -0.46
CA LEU A 59 1.20 6.76 0.95
C LEU A 59 2.66 6.41 1.15
N ALA A 60 3.32 7.07 2.09
CA ALA A 60 4.77 7.00 2.25
C ALA A 60 5.23 5.72 2.97
N SER A 61 4.33 5.03 3.67
CA SER A 61 4.67 3.83 4.42
C SER A 61 3.52 2.82 4.53
N ARG A 62 3.86 1.55 4.77
CA ARG A 62 2.88 0.50 5.09
C ARG A 62 2.03 0.84 6.31
N GLY A 63 2.61 1.51 7.31
CA GLY A 63 1.90 1.89 8.53
C GLY A 63 0.84 2.96 8.27
N GLU A 64 1.18 3.96 7.46
CA GLU A 64 0.22 4.98 7.00
C GLU A 64 -0.89 4.35 6.15
N ALA A 65 -0.53 3.46 5.21
CA ALA A 65 -1.49 2.70 4.42
C ALA A 65 -2.43 1.86 5.27
N LEU A 66 -1.92 1.16 6.28
CA LEU A 66 -2.75 0.40 7.21
C LEU A 66 -3.70 1.31 8.00
N ASN A 67 -3.20 2.42 8.52
CA ASN A 67 -4.00 3.36 9.32
C ASN A 67 -5.17 3.94 8.51
N ILE A 68 -4.92 4.29 7.25
CA ILE A 68 -5.97 4.78 6.36
C ILE A 68 -6.92 3.66 5.96
N MET A 69 -6.39 2.49 5.59
CA MET A 69 -7.20 1.34 5.18
C MET A 69 -8.25 0.98 6.23
N VAL A 70 -7.86 0.84 7.51
CA VAL A 70 -8.81 0.48 8.58
C VAL A 70 -9.83 1.56 8.94
N SER A 71 -9.67 2.76 8.38
CA SER A 71 -10.65 3.85 8.52
C SER A 71 -11.73 3.85 7.43
N LEU A 72 -11.59 3.00 6.41
CA LEU A 72 -12.58 2.84 5.35
C LEU A 72 -13.71 1.89 5.80
N ASP A 73 -14.93 2.18 5.39
CA ASP A 73 -16.11 1.37 5.75
C ASP A 73 -15.98 -0.08 5.25
N ASP A 74 -15.45 -0.29 4.04
CA ASP A 74 -15.30 -1.61 3.39
C ASP A 74 -13.84 -2.10 3.39
N PHE A 75 -13.09 -1.86 4.48
CA PHE A 75 -11.65 -2.14 4.51
C PHE A 75 -11.25 -3.61 4.27
N TYR A 76 -12.17 -4.57 4.44
CA TYR A 76 -11.91 -6.00 4.19
C TYR A 76 -11.61 -6.29 2.70
N ASP A 77 -12.23 -5.52 1.82
CA ASP A 77 -12.06 -5.59 0.37
C ASP A 77 -10.91 -4.71 -0.12
N VAL A 78 -10.23 -4.01 0.78
CA VAL A 78 -9.10 -3.14 0.43
C VAL A 78 -7.78 -3.84 0.74
N LYS A 79 -6.80 -3.66 -0.15
CA LYS A 79 -5.44 -4.21 -0.03
C LYS A 79 -4.42 -3.11 -0.14
N ILE A 80 -3.35 -3.22 0.64
CA ILE A 80 -2.18 -2.35 0.53
C ILE A 80 -1.28 -2.92 -0.55
N VAL A 81 -1.07 -2.13 -1.60
CA VAL A 81 -0.28 -2.51 -2.78
C VAL A 81 1.00 -1.68 -2.79
N PRO A 82 2.18 -2.33 -2.72
CA PRO A 82 3.45 -1.61 -2.87
C PRO A 82 3.61 -1.11 -4.29
N LEU A 83 4.21 0.08 -4.42
CA LEU A 83 4.50 0.72 -5.68
C LEU A 83 6.00 0.75 -5.94
N ILE A 84 6.36 0.55 -7.20
CA ILE A 84 7.71 0.74 -7.73
C ILE A 84 7.69 1.84 -8.80
N HIS A 85 8.86 2.42 -9.06
CA HIS A 85 9.03 3.28 -10.23
C HIS A 85 9.56 2.44 -11.40
N ASN A 86 8.83 2.43 -12.51
CA ASN A 86 9.21 1.81 -13.76
C ASN A 86 9.59 2.92 -14.77
N GLU A 87 10.75 2.81 -15.40
CA GLU A 87 11.23 3.85 -16.34
C GLU A 87 10.33 4.05 -17.57
N LEU A 88 9.59 3.03 -17.98
CA LEU A 88 8.72 3.08 -19.17
C LEU A 88 7.27 3.46 -18.85
N PHE A 89 6.79 3.08 -17.66
CA PHE A 89 5.37 3.19 -17.29
C PHE A 89 5.13 4.13 -16.10
N GLY A 90 6.17 4.78 -15.58
CA GLY A 90 6.06 5.65 -14.42
C GLY A 90 5.80 4.86 -13.14
N LEU A 91 4.88 5.36 -12.31
CA LEU A 91 4.53 4.68 -11.08
C LEU A 91 3.72 3.41 -11.39
N SER A 92 4.04 2.29 -10.75
CA SER A 92 3.34 1.02 -11.02
C SER A 92 3.28 0.14 -9.78
N PRO A 93 2.25 -0.72 -9.64
CA PRO A 93 2.25 -1.79 -8.63
C PRO A 93 3.50 -2.66 -8.77
N LEU A 94 4.04 -3.12 -7.65
CA LEU A 94 5.06 -4.16 -7.64
C LEU A 94 4.52 -5.38 -8.43
N PRO A 95 5.29 -5.95 -9.38
CA PRO A 95 4.88 -7.11 -10.14
C PRO A 95 4.41 -8.25 -9.21
N GLY A 96 3.26 -8.85 -9.53
CA GLY A 96 2.66 -9.90 -8.70
C GLY A 96 1.73 -9.40 -7.59
N ALA A 97 1.81 -8.13 -7.19
CA ALA A 97 1.03 -7.62 -6.05
C ALA A 97 -0.48 -7.57 -6.28
N LEU A 98 -0.93 -7.68 -7.53
CA LEU A 98 -2.35 -7.68 -7.92
C LEU A 98 -2.82 -9.00 -8.54
N ASP A 99 -1.94 -9.99 -8.69
CA ASP A 99 -2.23 -11.22 -9.46
C ASP A 99 -3.38 -12.04 -8.86
N ASP A 100 -3.48 -12.04 -7.53
CA ASP A 100 -4.54 -12.76 -6.82
C ASP A 100 -5.89 -12.03 -6.85
N TYR A 101 -5.90 -10.74 -7.16
CA TYR A 101 -7.11 -9.90 -7.13
C TYR A 101 -7.67 -9.61 -8.52
N ASN A 102 -6.94 -10.00 -9.57
CA ASN A 102 -7.35 -9.79 -10.96
C ASN A 102 -8.02 -11.01 -11.61
N LYS A 103 -8.08 -12.14 -10.90
CA LYS A 103 -8.81 -13.32 -11.36
C LYS A 103 -10.31 -13.02 -11.33
N PRO A 104 -11.05 -13.14 -12.45
CA PRO A 104 -12.50 -13.12 -12.38
C PRO A 104 -12.95 -14.29 -11.49
N ASP A 105 -13.92 -14.05 -10.63
CA ASP A 105 -14.57 -15.13 -9.87
C ASP A 105 -15.07 -16.17 -10.89
N SER A 106 -14.42 -17.34 -10.87
CA SER A 106 -14.74 -18.49 -11.71
C SER A 106 -16.00 -19.20 -11.23
#